data_AF-A0A5S4WSY5-F1
#
_entry.id   AF-A0A5S4WSY5-F1
#
_cell.length_a   1.000
_cell.length_b   1.000
_cell.length_c   1.000
_cell.angle_alpha   90.00
_cell.angle_beta   90.00
_cell.angle_gamma   90.00
#
_symmetry.space_group_name_H-M   'P 1'
#
loop_
_entity.id
_entity.type
_entity.pdbx_description
1 polymer ?
#
loop_
_entity_poly.entity_id
_entity_poly.type
_entity_poly.pdbx_seq_one_letter_code
_entity_poly.pdbx_strand_id
1 'polypeptide(L)'
;MSSKELLPGQQDPADLPANQVQFALVISRMLETVKDDAEARRQMVYDLARYKLQEQFTYADAKNVDKMKQALEVAINEVEKFSRERAPLERLPSQHLTSSGVTEAGTLLVSGDATVLPSAIGTSSSKRPAASGPLLPVIKRTVAILVVVGAVIVTVSHRDRIAALRRLMSSQTPEIAQVAPRPETTIAVAKPEMVPSAPPPPVRVLPSDYGTYALIDDKSLAELNATGVMAPDMRIAISPEFKKPDRPHLPNGHVKFIVFRRDVANVIPERVEVRVVAKVKEFSTDAAGKTTSGGDDVGVIRNFSYPFRISPIPGKAEMYELHAGDAELELPPGHYVLSLGPQAYYFQVDGEITDPRQCLERVVAGNGTFYAPCKKARTY
;
A
#
# COMPACT_ATOMS: atom_id res chain seq x y z
N MET A 1 -54.22 15.50 -12.43
CA MET A 1 -52.95 15.54 -13.19
C MET A 1 -51.96 14.65 -12.46
N SER A 2 -51.49 13.57 -13.08
CA SER A 2 -50.84 12.43 -12.42
C SER A 2 -49.35 12.37 -12.73
N SER A 3 -48.51 12.34 -11.70
CA SER A 3 -47.07 12.06 -11.77
C SER A 3 -46.83 10.55 -11.91
N LYS A 4 -46.70 10.08 -13.15
CA LYS A 4 -46.10 8.78 -13.48
C LYS A 4 -45.46 8.90 -14.86
N GLU A 5 -44.18 9.28 -14.91
CA GLU A 5 -43.28 9.01 -16.05
C GLU A 5 -41.90 9.62 -15.79
N LEU A 6 -41.08 8.92 -15.00
CA LEU A 6 -39.62 9.00 -15.07
C LEU A 6 -39.07 7.61 -14.72
N LEU A 7 -39.20 6.68 -15.67
CA LEU A 7 -38.40 5.45 -15.71
C LEU A 7 -37.23 5.71 -16.66
N PRO A 8 -35.99 5.33 -16.32
CA PRO A 8 -34.87 5.43 -17.25
C PRO A 8 -35.09 4.42 -18.37
N GLY A 9 -35.17 4.93 -19.60
CA GLY A 9 -35.38 4.15 -20.81
C GLY A 9 -34.31 3.08 -20.98
N GLN A 10 -34.78 1.90 -21.37
CA GLN A 10 -34.02 0.76 -21.83
C GLN A 10 -33.09 1.19 -22.97
N GLN A 11 -31.78 1.24 -22.72
CA GLN A 11 -30.78 1.61 -23.74
C GLN A 11 -30.72 0.52 -24.81
N ASP A 12 -30.94 0.92 -26.07
CA ASP A 12 -30.85 0.02 -27.21
C ASP A 12 -29.40 -0.46 -27.40
N PRO A 13 -29.16 -1.74 -27.73
CA PRO A 13 -27.81 -2.28 -27.93
C PRO A 13 -27.04 -1.62 -29.10
N ALA A 14 -27.73 -0.87 -29.97
CA ALA A 14 -27.14 -0.06 -31.03
C ALA A 14 -26.61 1.32 -30.54
N ASP A 15 -27.00 1.79 -29.35
CA ASP A 15 -26.52 3.06 -28.78
C ASP A 15 -25.16 2.92 -28.07
N LEU A 16 -24.78 1.69 -27.70
CA LEU A 16 -23.51 1.41 -27.04
C LEU A 16 -22.28 1.86 -27.87
N PRO A 17 -22.14 1.53 -29.17
CA PRO A 17 -21.01 2.01 -29.98
C PRO A 17 -21.05 3.53 -30.20
N ALA A 18 -22.24 4.14 -30.35
CA ALA A 18 -22.37 5.58 -30.49
C ALA A 18 -21.92 6.32 -29.21
N ASN A 19 -22.32 5.79 -28.05
CA ASN A 19 -21.91 6.29 -26.74
C ASN A 19 -20.39 6.14 -26.54
N GLN A 20 -19.80 5.01 -26.93
CA GLN A 20 -18.35 4.79 -26.84
C GLN A 20 -17.57 5.83 -27.66
N VAL A 21 -17.98 6.09 -28.91
CA VAL A 21 -17.36 7.11 -29.76
C VAL A 21 -17.50 8.49 -29.12
N GLN A 22 -18.67 8.82 -28.58
CA GLN A 22 -18.89 10.10 -27.91
C GLN A 22 -18.04 10.25 -26.65
N PHE A 23 -17.91 9.21 -25.83
CA PHE A 23 -17.01 9.21 -24.68
C PHE A 23 -15.55 9.39 -25.11
N ALA A 24 -15.10 8.68 -26.14
CA ALA A 24 -13.73 8.80 -26.66
C ALA A 24 -13.44 10.23 -27.15
N LEU A 25 -14.38 10.87 -27.84
CA LEU A 25 -14.26 12.26 -28.29
C LEU A 25 -14.19 13.25 -27.13
N VAL A 26 -15.02 13.05 -26.10
CA VAL A 26 -15.00 13.89 -24.89
C VAL A 26 -13.68 13.73 -24.14
N ILE A 27 -13.22 12.49 -23.94
CA ILE A 27 -11.95 12.21 -23.26
C ILE A 27 -10.77 12.80 -24.05
N SER A 28 -10.73 12.61 -25.37
CA SER A 28 -9.70 13.17 -26.24
C SER A 28 -9.64 14.70 -26.13
N ARG A 29 -10.80 15.37 -26.17
CA ARG A 29 -10.88 16.82 -26.00
C ARG A 29 -10.40 17.27 -24.62
N MET A 30 -10.75 16.54 -23.55
CA MET A 30 -10.26 16.85 -22.21
C MET A 30 -8.74 16.68 -22.12
N LEU A 31 -8.17 15.64 -22.74
CA LEU A 31 -6.72 15.40 -22.76
C LEU A 31 -5.97 16.50 -23.50
N GLU A 32 -6.45 16.94 -24.67
CA GLU A 32 -5.82 18.06 -25.39
C GLU A 32 -5.94 19.38 -24.59
N THR A 33 -7.07 19.63 -23.91
CA THR A 33 -7.24 20.81 -23.05
C THR A 33 -6.22 20.82 -21.91
N VAL A 34 -6.00 19.67 -21.27
CA VAL A 34 -5.08 19.51 -20.13
C VAL A 34 -3.61 19.50 -20.54
N LYS A 35 -3.32 19.12 -21.78
CA LYS A 35 -1.97 19.15 -22.35
C LYS A 35 -1.49 20.58 -22.53
N ASP A 36 -2.33 21.46 -23.06
CA ASP A 36 -1.94 22.83 -23.40
C ASP A 36 -2.12 23.83 -22.25
N ASP A 37 -3.01 23.55 -21.29
CA ASP A 37 -3.24 24.41 -20.12
C ASP A 37 -2.72 23.78 -18.82
N ALA A 38 -1.70 24.40 -18.23
CA ALA A 38 -1.11 23.98 -16.98
C ALA A 38 -2.06 24.11 -15.78
N GLU A 39 -3.02 25.05 -15.80
CA GLU A 39 -4.01 25.20 -14.74
C GLU A 39 -5.07 24.10 -14.82
N ALA A 40 -5.60 23.83 -16.02
CA ALA A 40 -6.49 22.71 -16.27
C ALA A 40 -5.87 21.37 -15.85
N ARG A 41 -4.56 21.19 -16.10
CA ARG A 41 -3.82 20.00 -15.66
C ARG A 41 -3.76 19.84 -14.15
N ARG A 42 -3.43 20.91 -13.42
CA ARG A 42 -3.39 20.87 -11.95
C ARG A 42 -4.78 20.58 -11.39
N GLN A 43 -5.81 21.22 -11.92
CA GLN A 43 -7.19 20.98 -11.51
C GLN A 43 -7.61 19.52 -11.70
N MET A 44 -7.33 18.93 -12.87
CA MET A 44 -7.64 17.52 -13.14
C MET A 44 -6.91 16.57 -12.18
N VAL A 45 -5.65 16.85 -11.83
CA VAL A 45 -4.89 16.06 -10.85
C VAL A 45 -5.53 16.15 -9.46
N TYR A 46 -5.99 17.33 -9.05
CA TYR A 46 -6.68 17.51 -7.77
C TYR A 46 -8.03 16.77 -7.75
N ASP A 47 -8.78 16.82 -8.83
CA ASP A 47 -10.06 16.10 -8.93
C ASP A 47 -9.86 14.58 -8.91
N LEU A 48 -8.80 14.09 -9.56
CA LEU A 48 -8.42 12.68 -9.47
C LEU A 48 -8.00 12.30 -8.04
N ALA A 49 -7.26 13.16 -7.33
CA ALA A 49 -6.85 12.91 -5.95
C ALA A 49 -8.07 12.81 -5.02
N ARG A 50 -9.06 13.71 -5.18
CA ARG A 50 -10.33 13.65 -4.43
C ARG A 50 -11.09 12.35 -4.71
N TYR A 51 -11.21 11.98 -5.99
CA TYR A 51 -11.87 10.74 -6.38
C TYR A 51 -11.18 9.51 -5.81
N LYS A 52 -9.83 9.45 -5.88
CA LYS A 52 -9.04 8.33 -5.34
C LYS A 52 -9.13 8.23 -3.82
N LEU A 53 -9.17 9.36 -3.13
CA LEU A 53 -9.41 9.39 -1.69
C LEU A 53 -10.79 8.81 -1.37
N GLN A 54 -11.84 9.19 -2.11
CA GLN A 54 -13.16 8.63 -1.88
C GLN A 54 -13.21 7.12 -2.17
N GLU A 55 -12.55 6.64 -3.22
CA GLU A 55 -12.46 5.22 -3.57
C GLU A 55 -11.78 4.39 -2.46
N GLN A 56 -10.67 4.88 -1.89
CA GLN A 56 -9.89 4.14 -0.89
C GLN A 56 -10.55 4.07 0.49
N PHE A 57 -11.37 5.05 0.84
CA PHE A 57 -11.91 5.21 2.20
C PHE A 57 -13.38 4.82 2.34
N THR A 58 -13.99 4.21 1.32
CA THR A 58 -15.38 3.72 1.34
C THR A 58 -15.68 2.68 2.42
N TYR A 59 -14.65 2.08 3.06
CA TYR A 59 -14.82 1.05 4.10
C TYR A 59 -13.98 1.27 5.38
N ALA A 60 -13.16 2.32 5.44
CA ALA A 60 -12.33 2.61 6.61
C ALA A 60 -12.89 3.83 7.35
N ASP A 61 -13.61 3.56 8.44
CA ASP A 61 -14.04 4.48 9.49
C ASP A 61 -14.44 5.90 9.01
N ALA A 62 -15.74 6.14 8.86
CA ALA A 62 -16.32 7.40 8.39
C ALA A 62 -15.74 8.65 9.07
N LYS A 63 -15.33 8.53 10.34
CA LYS A 63 -14.72 9.61 11.12
C LYS A 63 -13.32 10.02 10.65
N ASN A 64 -12.57 9.11 10.04
CA ASN A 64 -11.24 9.40 9.50
C ASN A 64 -11.30 9.97 8.08
N VAL A 65 -12.39 9.73 7.35
CA VAL A 65 -12.58 10.20 5.96
C VAL A 65 -12.65 11.72 5.91
N ASP A 66 -13.43 12.35 6.79
CA ASP A 66 -13.57 13.82 6.81
C ASP A 66 -12.25 14.50 7.16
N LYS A 67 -11.51 13.94 8.12
CA LYS A 67 -10.18 14.45 8.50
C LYS A 67 -9.18 14.34 7.35
N MET A 68 -9.20 13.22 6.62
CA MET A 68 -8.31 13.01 5.49
C MET A 68 -8.68 13.88 4.28
N LYS A 69 -9.98 14.07 4.03
CA LYS A 69 -10.49 15.00 3.01
C LYS A 69 -10.07 16.43 3.32
N GLN A 70 -10.20 16.86 4.59
CA GLN A 70 -9.75 18.18 5.01
C GLN A 70 -8.23 18.34 4.85
N ALA A 71 -7.44 17.32 5.19
CA ALA A 71 -5.99 17.33 5.00
C ALA A 71 -5.60 17.44 3.52
N LEU A 72 -6.33 16.75 2.62
CA LEU A 72 -6.12 16.84 1.18
C LEU A 72 -6.40 18.25 0.66
N GLU A 73 -7.50 18.90 1.06
CA GLU A 73 -7.81 20.27 0.62
C GLU A 73 -6.78 21.29 1.11
N VAL A 74 -6.26 21.12 2.33
CA VAL A 74 -5.16 21.96 2.84
C VAL A 74 -3.90 21.77 2.00
N ALA A 75 -3.55 20.52 1.67
CA ALA A 75 -2.38 20.23 0.83
C ALA A 75 -2.53 20.81 -0.59
N ILE A 76 -3.71 20.72 -1.19
CA ILE A 76 -4.01 21.31 -2.51
C ILE A 76 -3.82 22.83 -2.45
N ASN A 77 -4.34 23.49 -1.41
CA ASN A 77 -4.20 24.94 -1.24
C ASN A 77 -2.73 25.37 -1.10
N GLU A 78 -1.93 24.63 -0.32
CA GLU A 78 -0.50 24.92 -0.16
C GLU A 78 0.28 24.72 -1.46
N VAL A 79 -0.03 23.66 -2.23
CA VAL A 79 0.57 23.43 -3.55
C VAL A 79 0.21 24.53 -4.53
N GLU A 80 -1.05 25.01 -4.53
CA GLU A 80 -1.47 26.12 -5.39
C GLU A 80 -0.81 27.44 -5.00
N LYS A 81 -0.64 27.70 -3.70
CA LYS A 81 0.12 28.84 -3.21
C LYS A 81 1.58 28.80 -3.68
N PHE A 82 2.24 27.64 -3.54
CA PHE A 82 3.61 27.44 -3.99
C PHE A 82 3.75 27.57 -5.52
N SER A 83 2.78 27.07 -6.28
CA SER A 83 2.72 27.19 -7.74
C SER A 83 2.64 28.67 -8.18
N ARG A 84 1.78 29.45 -7.51
CA ARG A 84 1.61 30.90 -7.75
C ARG A 84 2.83 31.71 -7.35
N GLU A 85 3.59 31.30 -6.33
CA GLU A 85 4.82 31.97 -5.88
C GLU A 85 6.03 31.71 -6.80
N ARG A 86 6.04 30.61 -7.57
CA ARG A 86 7.06 30.35 -8.61
C ARG A 86 6.74 30.96 -9.98
N ALA A 87 5.48 31.19 -10.29
CA ALA A 87 5.04 31.83 -11.54
C ALA A 87 5.67 33.23 -11.86
N PRO A 88 6.10 34.06 -10.89
CA PRO A 88 6.79 35.31 -11.18
C PRO A 88 8.26 35.15 -11.60
N LEU A 89 8.89 33.99 -11.34
CA LEU A 89 10.32 33.77 -11.58
C LEU A 89 10.64 33.13 -12.94
N GLU A 90 9.63 32.73 -13.71
CA GLU A 90 9.77 32.17 -15.07
C GLU A 90 9.43 33.18 -16.20
N ARG A 91 9.69 34.47 -15.99
CA ARG A 91 9.82 35.44 -17.12
C ARG A 91 11.21 36.02 -17.16
N LEU A 92 12.19 35.17 -17.45
CA LEU A 92 13.47 35.59 -18.03
C LEU A 92 13.53 35.01 -19.45
N PRO A 93 13.93 35.80 -20.47
CA PRO A 93 13.82 35.41 -21.85
C PRO A 93 14.74 34.22 -22.16
N SER A 94 14.16 33.14 -22.66
CA SER A 94 14.87 32.01 -23.26
C SER A 94 15.79 32.53 -24.36
N GLN A 95 17.10 32.47 -24.15
CA GLN A 95 18.07 32.69 -25.21
C GLN A 95 17.91 31.59 -26.24
N HIS A 96 17.46 31.97 -27.43
CA HIS A 96 17.51 31.17 -28.64
C HIS A 96 18.96 30.71 -28.90
N LEU A 97 19.23 29.43 -28.72
CA LEU A 97 20.36 28.76 -29.35
C LEU A 97 20.01 28.59 -30.83
N THR A 98 20.59 29.45 -31.66
CA THR A 98 20.58 29.32 -33.11
C THR A 98 21.26 28.01 -33.51
N SER A 99 20.47 27.10 -34.04
CA SER A 99 20.92 25.97 -34.84
C SER A 99 21.41 26.49 -36.19
N SER A 100 22.67 26.26 -36.51
CA SER A 100 23.30 26.45 -37.83
C SER A 100 24.52 25.55 -37.81
N GLY A 101 24.77 24.63 -38.74
CA GLY A 101 24.04 24.09 -39.87
C GLY A 101 24.95 22.95 -40.36
N VAL A 102 24.41 21.74 -40.53
CA VAL A 102 25.15 20.63 -41.13
C VAL A 102 24.88 20.71 -42.62
N THR A 103 25.80 21.32 -43.37
CA THR A 103 25.86 21.21 -44.82
C THR A 103 26.86 20.11 -45.15
N GLU A 104 26.31 18.95 -45.42
CA GLU A 104 26.99 17.80 -46.00
C GLU A 104 26.83 17.89 -47.52
N ALA A 105 27.94 18.02 -48.26
CA ALA A 105 27.94 17.77 -49.69
C ALA A 105 29.36 17.51 -50.22
N GLY A 106 29.50 16.50 -51.07
CA GLY A 106 30.37 16.64 -52.24
C GLY A 106 31.30 15.48 -52.54
N THR A 107 30.78 14.48 -53.25
CA THR A 107 31.55 13.55 -54.08
C THR A 107 31.92 14.23 -55.41
N LEU A 108 33.18 14.05 -55.85
CA LEU A 108 33.76 14.23 -57.20
C LEU A 108 33.71 15.62 -57.87
N LEU A 109 34.90 16.22 -58.09
CA LEU A 109 35.54 16.35 -59.41
C LEU A 109 36.95 16.97 -59.32
N VAL A 110 37.90 16.23 -59.89
CA VAL A 110 39.16 16.57 -60.58
C VAL A 110 39.59 18.06 -60.67
N SER A 111 40.82 18.35 -60.23
CA SER A 111 41.94 18.91 -61.03
C SER A 111 42.79 19.95 -60.25
N GLY A 112 44.12 19.81 -60.33
CA GLY A 112 45.02 20.97 -60.37
C GLY A 112 45.86 21.28 -59.13
N ASP A 113 46.98 20.57 -59.05
CA ASP A 113 48.33 21.06 -58.73
C ASP A 113 48.75 21.64 -57.36
N ALA A 114 49.96 21.18 -57.02
CA ALA A 114 51.05 21.87 -56.33
C ALA A 114 51.09 21.97 -54.78
N THR A 115 51.73 20.94 -54.22
CA THR A 115 52.97 21.02 -53.41
C THR A 115 52.92 21.42 -51.91
N VAL A 116 53.65 20.59 -51.14
CA VAL A 116 54.33 20.83 -49.84
C VAL A 116 53.58 20.43 -48.56
N LEU A 117 53.80 19.17 -48.14
CA LEU A 117 53.98 18.75 -46.73
C LEU A 117 55.35 19.29 -46.19
N PRO A 118 55.66 19.36 -44.87
CA PRO A 118 55.14 18.49 -43.80
C PRO A 118 55.00 19.10 -42.38
N SER A 119 54.52 18.25 -41.45
CA SER A 119 54.99 18.07 -40.05
C SER A 119 55.05 19.25 -39.08
N ALA A 120 54.39 19.10 -37.92
CA ALA A 120 55.00 18.48 -36.73
C ALA A 120 54.18 18.70 -35.46
N ILE A 121 53.99 17.58 -34.77
CA ILE A 121 53.87 17.32 -33.33
C ILE A 121 54.26 18.49 -32.40
N GLY A 122 53.46 18.70 -31.34
CA GLY A 122 53.86 19.52 -30.20
C GLY A 122 52.92 19.42 -29.00
N THR A 123 53.14 18.40 -28.16
CA THR A 123 52.65 18.33 -26.78
C THR A 123 53.42 19.33 -25.90
N SER A 124 52.76 19.86 -24.85
CA SER A 124 53.28 19.95 -23.45
C SER A 124 52.96 21.25 -22.70
N SER A 125 52.30 21.08 -21.53
CA SER A 125 52.48 21.85 -20.28
C SER A 125 52.04 23.34 -20.26
N SER A 126 51.72 24.03 -19.16
CA SER A 126 51.74 23.74 -17.72
C SER A 126 51.00 24.89 -16.98
N LYS A 127 50.45 24.57 -15.79
CA LYS A 127 50.26 25.41 -14.57
C LYS A 127 49.36 26.66 -14.58
N ARG A 128 48.18 26.50 -13.94
CA ARG A 128 47.56 27.19 -12.76
C ARG A 128 48.27 28.45 -12.18
N PRO A 129 47.63 29.36 -11.38
CA PRO A 129 46.48 29.16 -10.47
C PRO A 129 45.51 30.36 -10.24
N ALA A 130 44.64 30.22 -9.20
CA ALA A 130 43.91 31.25 -8.41
C ALA A 130 42.54 31.72 -8.94
N ALA A 131 41.50 31.95 -8.14
CA ALA A 131 41.17 31.66 -6.73
C ALA A 131 39.65 31.95 -6.49
N SER A 132 39.03 31.20 -5.55
CA SER A 132 37.93 31.52 -4.59
C SER A 132 36.97 32.70 -4.85
N GLY A 133 35.64 32.67 -4.65
CA GLY A 133 34.63 31.78 -4.03
C GLY A 133 33.26 32.51 -4.03
N PRO A 134 32.28 32.29 -3.11
CA PRO A 134 31.70 31.05 -2.60
C PRO A 134 30.14 30.99 -2.73
N LEU A 135 29.57 29.88 -3.21
CA LEU A 135 28.10 29.62 -3.21
C LEU A 135 27.65 28.74 -2.03
N LEU A 136 28.22 28.96 -0.84
CA LEU A 136 28.03 28.11 0.35
C LEU A 136 27.24 28.69 1.54
N PRO A 137 26.43 29.78 1.47
CA PRO A 137 25.64 30.20 2.63
C PRO A 137 24.17 29.74 2.61
N VAL A 138 23.61 29.28 1.49
CA VAL A 138 22.17 28.99 1.38
C VAL A 138 21.81 27.59 1.90
N ILE A 139 22.66 26.58 1.64
CA ILE A 139 22.39 25.19 2.05
C ILE A 139 22.49 25.01 3.58
N LYS A 140 23.31 25.80 4.28
CA LYS A 140 23.46 25.71 5.74
C LYS A 140 22.26 26.27 6.51
N ARG A 141 21.49 27.23 5.95
CA ARG A 141 20.35 27.83 6.65
C ARG A 141 19.10 26.93 6.63
N THR A 142 18.87 26.17 5.57
CA THR A 142 17.71 25.27 5.46
C THR A 142 17.83 24.05 6.36
N VAL A 143 19.06 23.52 6.54
CA VAL A 143 19.32 22.40 7.46
C VAL A 143 19.16 22.83 8.92
N ALA A 144 19.59 24.04 9.29
CA ALA A 144 19.45 24.54 10.65
C ALA A 144 17.98 24.73 11.08
N ILE A 145 17.11 25.20 10.17
CA ILE A 145 15.68 25.38 10.46
C ILE A 145 14.99 24.02 10.63
N LEU A 146 15.30 23.03 9.79
CA LEU A 146 14.76 21.67 9.91
C LEU A 146 15.18 20.97 11.22
N VAL A 147 16.42 21.20 11.68
CA VAL A 147 16.90 20.64 12.96
C VAL A 147 16.16 21.27 14.15
N VAL A 148 15.91 22.59 14.12
CA VAL A 148 15.18 23.27 15.22
C VAL A 148 13.72 22.83 15.26
N VAL A 149 13.04 22.74 14.11
CA VAL A 149 11.64 22.27 14.05
C VAL A 149 11.53 20.80 14.46
N GLY A 150 12.46 19.95 14.03
CA GLY A 150 12.54 18.55 14.47
C GLY A 150 12.75 18.41 15.98
N ALA A 151 13.65 19.23 16.57
CA ALA A 151 13.91 19.21 18.01
C ALA A 151 12.70 19.66 18.85
N VAL A 152 11.92 20.64 18.38
CA VAL A 152 10.70 21.09 19.07
C VAL A 152 9.61 20.00 19.03
N ILE A 153 9.42 19.31 17.90
CA ILE A 153 8.44 18.23 17.77
C ILE A 153 8.83 17.01 18.64
N VAL A 154 10.12 16.68 18.70
CA VAL A 154 10.62 15.59 19.56
C VAL A 154 10.47 15.96 21.05
N THR A 155 10.79 17.18 21.45
CA THR A 155 10.71 17.59 22.86
C THR A 155 9.28 17.69 23.38
N VAL A 156 8.31 18.11 22.56
CA VAL A 156 6.89 18.14 22.94
C VAL A 156 6.32 16.72 23.04
N SER A 157 6.63 15.82 22.08
CA SER A 157 6.12 14.44 22.12
C SER A 157 6.73 13.57 23.24
N HIS A 158 7.96 13.89 23.69
CA HIS A 158 8.60 13.16 24.79
C HIS A 158 8.09 13.55 26.19
N ARG A 159 7.49 14.74 26.37
CA ARG A 159 6.98 15.17 27.69
C ARG A 159 5.85 14.29 28.19
N ASP A 160 4.95 13.86 27.30
CA ASP A 160 3.83 12.98 27.67
C ASP A 160 4.29 11.56 28.02
N ARG A 161 5.35 11.07 27.37
CA ARG A 161 5.94 9.75 27.66
C ARG A 161 6.76 9.72 28.95
N ILE A 162 7.46 10.80 29.30
CA ILE A 162 8.24 10.89 30.55
C ILE A 162 7.32 11.05 31.77
N ALA A 163 6.22 11.79 31.64
CA ALA A 163 5.23 11.90 32.72
C ALA A 163 4.55 10.56 33.04
N ALA A 164 4.30 9.73 32.03
CA ALA A 164 3.77 8.37 32.21
C ALA A 164 4.79 7.42 32.86
N LEU A 165 6.06 7.50 32.46
CA LEU A 165 7.13 6.66 33.04
C LEU A 165 7.43 7.01 34.51
N ARG A 166 7.37 8.30 34.87
CA ARG A 166 7.59 8.76 36.27
C ARG A 166 6.50 8.29 37.23
N ARG A 167 5.26 8.16 36.75
CA ARG A 167 4.14 7.58 37.54
C ARG A 167 4.31 6.08 37.77
N LEU A 168 4.90 5.36 36.80
CA LEU A 168 5.24 3.94 36.92
C LEU A 168 6.44 3.67 37.84
N MET A 169 7.40 4.60 37.90
CA MET A 169 8.57 4.45 38.79
C MET A 169 8.31 4.93 40.22
N SER A 170 7.34 5.81 40.46
CA SER A 170 7.00 6.28 41.81
C SER A 170 6.11 5.31 42.61
N SER A 171 5.60 4.24 41.98
CA SER A 171 4.79 3.21 42.65
C SER A 171 5.59 1.98 43.10
N GLN A 172 6.91 1.98 42.94
CA GLN A 172 7.80 0.92 43.47
C GLN A 172 8.64 1.47 44.62
N THR A 173 8.05 1.49 45.81
CA THR A 173 8.80 1.57 47.07
C THR A 173 9.31 0.16 47.40
N PRO A 174 10.63 -0.07 47.55
CA PRO A 174 11.12 -1.34 48.03
C PRO A 174 11.04 -1.35 49.57
N GLU A 175 9.99 -1.97 50.12
CA GLU A 175 9.93 -2.26 51.56
C GLU A 175 10.74 -3.54 51.83
N ILE A 176 12.02 -3.35 52.13
CA ILE A 176 12.92 -4.39 52.64
C ILE A 176 12.76 -4.44 54.17
N ALA A 177 12.17 -5.55 54.63
CA ALA A 177 12.41 -6.28 55.87
C ALA A 177 12.55 -5.51 57.20
N GLN A 178 11.56 -5.74 58.10
CA GLN A 178 11.83 -5.92 59.52
C GLN A 178 11.33 -7.29 59.97
N VAL A 179 12.29 -8.18 60.24
CA VAL A 179 12.13 -9.40 61.04
C VAL A 179 12.50 -9.03 62.48
N ALA A 180 11.58 -9.22 63.42
CA ALA A 180 11.82 -9.31 64.87
C ALA A 180 10.61 -10.04 65.52
N PRO A 181 10.74 -10.68 66.69
CA PRO A 181 10.42 -12.09 66.89
C PRO A 181 9.01 -12.39 67.41
N ARG A 182 8.58 -13.64 67.20
CA ARG A 182 7.41 -14.32 67.80
C ARG A 182 7.21 -13.97 69.28
N PRO A 183 5.94 -13.85 69.69
CA PRO A 183 5.43 -14.59 70.82
C PRO A 183 4.43 -15.65 70.35
N GLU A 184 4.53 -16.81 70.97
CA GLU A 184 3.62 -17.94 70.83
C GLU A 184 2.20 -17.52 71.22
N THR A 185 1.22 -17.73 70.35
CA THR A 185 -0.18 -17.88 70.76
C THR A 185 -0.89 -18.83 69.80
N THR A 186 -1.08 -20.05 70.31
CA THR A 186 -2.22 -20.94 70.12
C THR A 186 -2.76 -21.15 68.69
N ILE A 187 -2.49 -22.36 68.20
CA ILE A 187 -3.09 -22.99 67.03
C ILE A 187 -4.62 -22.93 67.15
N ALA A 188 -5.28 -22.22 66.22
CA ALA A 188 -6.65 -22.47 65.83
C ALA A 188 -6.63 -22.95 64.38
N VAL A 189 -6.86 -24.25 64.18
CA VAL A 189 -7.06 -24.86 62.86
C VAL A 189 -8.33 -24.28 62.25
N ALA A 190 -8.19 -23.25 61.42
CA ALA A 190 -9.22 -22.86 60.49
C ALA A 190 -9.04 -23.69 59.21
N LYS A 191 -10.06 -24.52 58.95
CA LYS A 191 -10.31 -25.24 57.70
C LYS A 191 -9.96 -24.35 56.48
N PRO A 192 -9.18 -24.82 55.49
CA PRO A 192 -9.00 -24.06 54.27
C PRO A 192 -10.35 -24.00 53.56
N GLU A 193 -10.98 -22.83 53.59
CA GLU A 193 -12.07 -22.52 52.69
C GLU A 193 -11.45 -22.42 51.29
N MET A 194 -11.80 -23.39 50.44
CA MET A 194 -11.40 -23.44 49.04
C MET A 194 -11.77 -22.09 48.40
N VAL A 195 -10.74 -21.30 48.07
CA VAL A 195 -10.87 -20.32 46.99
C VAL A 195 -11.32 -21.13 45.76
N PRO A 196 -12.46 -20.81 45.13
CA PRO A 196 -12.82 -21.44 43.88
C PRO A 196 -11.67 -21.17 42.91
N SER A 197 -10.96 -22.23 42.51
CA SER A 197 -10.02 -22.15 41.40
C SER A 197 -10.76 -21.49 40.26
N ALA A 198 -10.24 -20.36 39.78
CA ALA A 198 -10.72 -19.77 38.54
C ALA A 198 -10.83 -20.92 37.51
N PRO A 199 -11.94 -20.99 36.75
CA PRO A 199 -12.10 -22.05 35.77
C PRO A 199 -10.86 -22.05 34.88
N PRO A 200 -10.25 -23.23 34.62
CA PRO A 200 -9.09 -23.31 33.75
C PRO A 200 -9.45 -22.61 32.43
N PRO A 201 -8.55 -21.77 31.89
CA PRO A 201 -8.80 -21.12 30.61
C PRO A 201 -9.18 -22.19 29.59
N PRO A 202 -10.16 -21.93 28.72
CA PRO A 202 -10.65 -22.93 27.76
C PRO A 202 -9.45 -23.50 27.01
N VAL A 203 -9.37 -24.84 26.95
CA VAL A 203 -8.29 -25.55 26.27
C VAL A 203 -8.44 -25.29 24.78
N ARG A 204 -7.73 -24.27 24.29
CA ARG A 204 -7.66 -23.92 22.87
C ARG A 204 -6.86 -25.00 22.13
N VAL A 205 -7.35 -25.42 20.98
CA VAL A 205 -6.67 -26.41 20.14
C VAL A 205 -5.44 -25.77 19.50
N LEU A 206 -4.30 -26.44 19.64
CA LEU A 206 -3.01 -26.02 19.06
C LEU A 206 -2.51 -27.10 18.10
N PRO A 207 -1.83 -26.71 17.01
CA PRO A 207 -1.26 -27.67 16.07
C PRO A 207 -0.12 -28.47 16.72
N SER A 208 -0.01 -29.74 16.33
CA SER A 208 1.10 -30.64 16.72
C SER A 208 2.30 -30.56 15.79
N ASP A 209 2.08 -30.17 14.54
CA ASP A 209 3.06 -30.19 13.46
C ASP A 209 3.37 -28.77 12.98
N TYR A 210 4.59 -28.57 12.48
CA TYR A 210 4.99 -27.27 11.96
C TYR A 210 4.16 -26.89 10.73
N GLY A 211 3.66 -25.66 10.73
CA GLY A 211 2.79 -25.19 9.67
C GLY A 211 2.18 -23.83 10.00
N THR A 212 1.34 -23.36 9.09
CA THR A 212 0.53 -22.16 9.27
C THR A 212 -0.93 -22.58 9.18
N TYR A 213 -1.70 -22.27 10.20
CA TYR A 213 -3.06 -22.78 10.37
C TYR A 213 -4.04 -21.63 10.55
N ALA A 214 -5.22 -21.76 9.96
CA ALA A 214 -6.38 -20.93 10.27
C ALA A 214 -7.22 -21.61 11.37
N LEU A 215 -7.67 -20.82 12.33
CA LEU A 215 -8.57 -21.26 13.39
C LEU A 215 -10.01 -21.08 12.88
N ILE A 216 -10.72 -22.18 12.62
CA ILE A 216 -12.11 -22.15 12.13
C ILE A 216 -13.06 -21.82 13.27
N ASP A 217 -12.83 -22.47 14.41
CA ASP A 217 -13.43 -22.21 15.71
C ASP A 217 -12.35 -22.45 16.77
N ASP A 218 -12.61 -22.15 18.05
CA ASP A 218 -11.62 -22.39 19.12
C ASP A 218 -11.25 -23.89 19.32
N LYS A 219 -11.76 -24.81 18.48
CA LYS A 219 -11.62 -26.27 18.58
C LYS A 219 -11.06 -26.93 17.32
N SER A 220 -10.92 -26.25 16.20
CA SER A 220 -10.53 -26.84 14.92
C SER A 220 -9.63 -25.92 14.11
N LEU A 221 -8.66 -26.56 13.45
CA LEU A 221 -7.60 -25.90 12.69
C LEU A 221 -7.63 -26.40 11.25
N ALA A 222 -7.41 -25.48 10.31
CA ALA A 222 -7.21 -25.79 8.90
C ALA A 222 -5.83 -25.32 8.45
N GLU A 223 -5.03 -26.23 7.89
CA GLU A 223 -3.71 -25.89 7.39
C GLU A 223 -3.79 -25.03 6.12
N LEU A 224 -2.97 -23.99 6.07
CA LEU A 224 -2.89 -23.04 4.97
C LEU A 224 -1.79 -23.44 3.98
N ASN A 225 -2.13 -23.40 2.69
CA ASN A 225 -1.18 -23.73 1.63
C ASN A 225 -0.46 -22.46 1.14
N ALA A 226 0.86 -22.56 0.98
CA ALA A 226 1.64 -21.50 0.36
C ALA A 226 1.29 -21.38 -1.14
N THR A 227 1.21 -20.15 -1.65
CA THR A 227 0.87 -19.87 -3.05
C THR A 227 2.05 -20.02 -4.01
N GLY A 228 3.27 -20.11 -3.49
CA GLY A 228 4.51 -20.07 -4.28
C GLY A 228 4.87 -18.68 -4.82
N VAL A 229 4.04 -17.66 -4.57
CA VAL A 229 4.31 -16.26 -4.92
C VAL A 229 4.36 -15.39 -3.67
N MET A 230 5.18 -14.35 -3.71
CA MET A 230 5.24 -13.36 -2.63
C MET A 230 4.21 -12.26 -2.87
N ALA A 231 3.59 -11.78 -1.79
CA ALA A 231 2.81 -10.56 -1.81
C ALA A 231 3.72 -9.36 -2.17
N PRO A 232 3.48 -8.63 -3.28
CA PRO A 232 4.35 -7.52 -3.68
C PRO A 232 4.42 -6.40 -2.64
N ASP A 233 5.36 -5.47 -2.78
CA ASP A 233 5.29 -4.23 -2.01
C ASP A 233 3.93 -3.51 -2.23
N MET A 234 3.44 -2.79 -1.21
CA MET A 234 2.10 -2.15 -1.26
C MET A 234 1.97 -1.10 -2.38
N ARG A 235 3.10 -0.56 -2.88
CA ARG A 235 3.14 0.35 -4.03
C ARG A 235 2.79 -0.34 -5.36
N ILE A 236 2.88 -1.67 -5.40
CA ILE A 236 2.54 -2.48 -6.57
C ILE A 236 1.07 -2.90 -6.42
N ALA A 237 0.22 -2.34 -7.29
CA ALA A 237 -1.24 -2.53 -7.20
C ALA A 237 -1.69 -3.97 -7.47
N ILE A 238 -0.98 -4.69 -8.34
CA ILE A 238 -1.36 -6.01 -8.86
C ILE A 238 -0.12 -6.90 -8.91
N SER A 239 -0.17 -8.08 -8.30
CA SER A 239 0.90 -9.07 -8.42
C SER A 239 0.91 -9.77 -9.77
N PRO A 240 1.97 -10.52 -10.09
CA PRO A 240 1.89 -11.59 -11.08
C PRO A 240 0.76 -12.57 -10.74
N GLU A 241 0.27 -13.24 -11.77
CA GLU A 241 -0.75 -14.29 -11.64
C GLU A 241 -0.20 -15.52 -10.92
N PHE A 242 -1.05 -16.14 -10.10
CA PHE A 242 -0.73 -17.40 -9.43
C PHE A 242 -1.92 -18.34 -9.46
N LYS A 243 -1.63 -19.64 -9.39
CA LYS A 243 -2.66 -20.67 -9.24
C LYS A 243 -3.14 -20.72 -7.80
N LYS A 244 -4.41 -20.45 -7.57
CA LYS A 244 -5.06 -20.53 -6.27
C LYS A 244 -5.09 -21.99 -5.81
N PRO A 245 -4.63 -22.30 -4.59
CA PRO A 245 -4.93 -23.58 -3.94
C PRO A 245 -6.43 -23.75 -3.71
N ASP A 246 -6.93 -24.99 -3.77
CA ASP A 246 -8.36 -25.26 -3.52
C ASP A 246 -8.75 -25.17 -2.02
N ARG A 247 -7.77 -25.17 -1.11
CA ARG A 247 -7.99 -25.22 0.34
C ARG A 247 -7.02 -24.31 1.08
N PRO A 248 -7.38 -23.81 2.28
CA PRO A 248 -8.62 -24.10 3.04
C PRO A 248 -9.77 -23.12 2.78
N HIS A 249 -10.99 -23.62 3.03
CA HIS A 249 -12.23 -22.86 3.09
C HIS A 249 -12.58 -22.56 4.55
N LEU A 250 -12.87 -21.31 4.85
CA LEU A 250 -13.22 -20.81 6.17
C LEU A 250 -14.69 -20.41 6.18
N PRO A 251 -15.49 -20.87 7.15
CA PRO A 251 -16.95 -20.66 7.15
C PRO A 251 -17.36 -19.24 7.53
N ASN A 252 -16.45 -18.43 8.08
CA ASN A 252 -16.73 -17.07 8.54
C ASN A 252 -15.54 -16.13 8.28
N GLY A 253 -15.81 -14.81 8.32
CA GLY A 253 -14.83 -13.76 8.08
C GLY A 253 -13.98 -13.38 9.30
N HIS A 254 -14.25 -13.95 10.48
CA HIS A 254 -13.51 -13.66 11.72
C HIS A 254 -12.27 -14.54 11.85
N VAL A 255 -11.29 -14.26 11.00
CA VAL A 255 -10.13 -15.13 10.86
C VAL A 255 -9.09 -14.88 11.96
N LYS A 256 -8.59 -15.98 12.52
CA LYS A 256 -7.40 -16.02 13.36
C LYS A 256 -6.47 -17.09 12.83
N PHE A 257 -5.17 -16.90 13.00
CA PHE A 257 -4.18 -17.85 12.51
C PHE A 257 -3.21 -18.24 13.61
N ILE A 258 -2.70 -19.46 13.55
CA ILE A 258 -1.60 -19.94 14.38
C ILE A 258 -0.45 -20.28 13.45
N VAL A 259 0.71 -19.70 13.73
CA VAL A 259 1.94 -20.05 13.04
C VAL A 259 2.80 -20.85 13.99
N PHE A 260 3.15 -22.06 13.59
CA PHE A 260 4.06 -22.94 14.32
C PHE A 260 5.27 -23.23 13.45
N ARG A 261 6.42 -22.65 13.78
CA ARG A 261 7.67 -22.81 13.01
C ARG A 261 8.89 -22.81 13.95
N ARG A 262 9.98 -23.45 13.52
CA ARG A 262 11.23 -23.48 14.33
C ARG A 262 11.94 -22.14 14.41
N ASP A 263 11.84 -21.31 13.37
CA ASP A 263 12.60 -20.07 13.23
C ASP A 263 11.99 -18.88 14.00
N VAL A 264 10.73 -18.98 14.41
CA VAL A 264 10.00 -17.84 15.02
C VAL A 264 10.41 -17.54 16.46
N ALA A 265 11.08 -18.49 17.12
CA ALA A 265 11.64 -18.26 18.45
C ALA A 265 12.72 -17.15 18.46
N ASN A 266 13.34 -16.88 17.29
CA ASN A 266 14.41 -15.89 17.15
C ASN A 266 14.07 -14.75 16.19
N VAL A 267 13.12 -14.95 15.26
CA VAL A 267 12.74 -13.95 14.25
C VAL A 267 11.21 -13.88 14.15
N ILE A 268 10.64 -12.80 14.67
CA ILE A 268 9.21 -12.51 14.53
C ILE A 268 9.02 -11.67 13.26
N PRO A 269 8.10 -12.02 12.34
CA PRO A 269 7.86 -11.23 11.14
C PRO A 269 7.45 -9.80 11.48
N GLU A 270 8.11 -8.80 10.89
CA GLU A 270 7.79 -7.39 11.12
C GLU A 270 6.45 -6.97 10.50
N ARG A 271 6.05 -7.64 9.42
CA ARG A 271 4.84 -7.33 8.65
C ARG A 271 3.99 -8.57 8.48
N VAL A 272 2.79 -8.49 9.05
CA VAL A 272 1.75 -9.49 8.92
C VAL A 272 0.46 -8.81 8.48
N GLU A 273 -0.02 -9.20 7.32
CA GLU A 273 -1.23 -8.62 6.74
C GLU A 273 -1.97 -9.68 5.93
N VAL A 274 -3.29 -9.56 5.90
CA VAL A 274 -4.14 -10.30 4.97
C VAL A 274 -4.39 -9.42 3.75
N ARG A 275 -4.11 -9.93 2.55
CA ARG A 275 -4.33 -9.21 1.29
C ARG A 275 -5.44 -9.83 0.49
N VAL A 276 -6.15 -8.96 -0.23
CA VAL A 276 -7.24 -9.35 -1.12
C VAL A 276 -6.68 -10.02 -2.37
N VAL A 277 -7.27 -11.15 -2.77
CA VAL A 277 -7.01 -11.80 -4.05
C VAL A 277 -8.16 -11.48 -4.98
N ALA A 278 -7.85 -11.03 -6.19
CA ALA A 278 -8.84 -10.80 -7.23
C ALA A 278 -8.81 -11.91 -8.27
N LYS A 279 -10.01 -12.32 -8.70
CA LYS A 279 -10.21 -13.12 -9.91
C LYS A 279 -10.02 -12.22 -11.13
N VAL A 280 -9.26 -12.70 -12.13
CA VAL A 280 -8.98 -11.94 -13.35
C VAL A 280 -9.84 -12.48 -14.48
N LYS A 281 -10.66 -11.62 -15.07
CA LYS A 281 -11.41 -11.90 -16.29
C LYS A 281 -10.72 -11.22 -17.46
N GLU A 282 -10.31 -12.00 -18.45
CA GLU A 282 -9.61 -11.47 -19.61
C GLU A 282 -10.55 -11.18 -20.79
N PHE A 283 -10.29 -10.05 -21.42
CA PHE A 283 -10.89 -9.63 -22.68
C PHE A 283 -9.77 -9.29 -23.66
N SER A 284 -9.93 -9.71 -24.91
CA SER A 284 -9.01 -9.35 -26.00
C SER A 284 -9.72 -8.47 -27.03
N THR A 285 -9.04 -7.42 -27.47
CA THR A 285 -9.52 -6.55 -28.57
C THR A 285 -9.49 -7.27 -29.91
N ASP A 286 -8.57 -8.23 -30.08
CA ASP A 286 -8.39 -8.97 -31.32
C ASP A 286 -9.44 -10.08 -31.48
N ALA A 287 -9.97 -10.57 -30.35
CA ALA A 287 -11.05 -11.54 -30.30
C ALA A 287 -12.43 -10.89 -30.14
N ALA A 288 -12.72 -9.77 -30.82
CA ALA A 288 -14.05 -9.13 -30.85
C ALA A 288 -14.74 -9.00 -29.47
N GLY A 289 -13.99 -8.71 -28.40
CA GLY A 289 -14.53 -8.61 -27.03
C GLY A 289 -15.00 -9.93 -26.40
N LYS A 290 -14.66 -11.07 -27.00
CA LYS A 290 -14.94 -12.40 -26.45
C LYS A 290 -14.03 -12.64 -25.26
N THR A 291 -14.61 -13.07 -24.16
CA THR A 291 -13.87 -13.45 -22.95
C THR A 291 -13.01 -14.66 -23.28
N THR A 292 -11.70 -14.50 -23.26
CA THR A 292 -10.80 -15.64 -23.10
C THR A 292 -11.00 -16.08 -21.66
N SER A 293 -11.37 -17.33 -21.44
CA SER A 293 -11.66 -17.85 -20.11
C SER A 293 -10.35 -17.83 -19.30
N GLY A 294 -10.06 -16.70 -18.64
CA GLY A 294 -9.09 -16.65 -17.57
C GLY A 294 -9.52 -17.71 -16.57
N GLY A 295 -8.70 -18.74 -16.41
CA GLY A 295 -9.10 -19.91 -15.63
C GLY A 295 -9.56 -19.49 -14.24
N ASP A 296 -10.68 -20.05 -13.77
CA ASP A 296 -11.24 -19.74 -12.45
C ASP A 296 -10.25 -19.99 -11.29
N ASP A 297 -9.20 -20.76 -11.57
CA ASP A 297 -8.13 -21.12 -10.66
C ASP A 297 -7.00 -20.09 -10.58
N VAL A 298 -7.00 -19.05 -11.43
CA VAL A 298 -5.93 -18.04 -11.46
C VAL A 298 -6.36 -16.79 -10.70
N GLY A 299 -5.50 -16.29 -9.82
CA GLY A 299 -5.72 -15.07 -9.05
C GLY A 299 -4.54 -14.11 -9.10
N VAL A 300 -4.79 -12.86 -8.74
CA VAL A 300 -3.76 -11.85 -8.48
C VAL A 300 -3.95 -11.24 -7.10
N ILE A 301 -2.85 -10.97 -6.41
CA ILE A 301 -2.86 -10.30 -5.11
C ILE A 301 -2.97 -8.78 -5.36
N ARG A 302 -3.97 -8.16 -4.74
CA ARG A 302 -4.23 -6.72 -4.80
C ARG A 302 -3.51 -5.98 -3.69
N ASN A 303 -3.31 -4.67 -3.84
CA ASN A 303 -2.73 -3.81 -2.80
C ASN A 303 -3.70 -3.42 -1.67
N PHE A 304 -4.83 -4.10 -1.53
CA PHE A 304 -5.71 -3.95 -0.38
C PHE A 304 -5.25 -4.91 0.71
N SER A 305 -5.02 -4.37 1.92
CA SER A 305 -4.48 -5.11 3.06
C SER A 305 -5.28 -4.84 4.31
N TYR A 306 -5.48 -5.88 5.11
CA TYR A 306 -5.98 -5.84 6.46
C TYR A 306 -4.81 -6.12 7.42
N PRO A 307 -4.49 -5.19 8.35
CA PRO A 307 -3.36 -5.36 9.25
C PRO A 307 -3.67 -6.41 10.33
N PHE A 308 -2.71 -7.29 10.58
CA PHE A 308 -2.79 -8.31 11.62
C PHE A 308 -1.69 -8.09 12.65
N ARG A 309 -1.97 -8.46 13.90
CA ARG A 309 -1.06 -8.36 15.03
C ARG A 309 -0.64 -9.73 15.50
N ILE A 310 0.56 -9.79 16.04
CA ILE A 310 1.19 -11.00 16.55
C ILE A 310 1.05 -11.04 18.07
N SER A 311 0.56 -12.16 18.58
CA SER A 311 0.52 -12.47 20.02
C SER A 311 1.28 -13.77 20.27
N PRO A 312 2.33 -13.78 21.11
CA PRO A 312 3.03 -15.02 21.46
C PRO A 312 2.10 -15.96 22.24
N ILE A 313 2.23 -17.27 22.02
CA ILE A 313 1.47 -18.27 22.79
C ILE A 313 2.26 -18.63 24.06
N PRO A 314 1.71 -18.41 25.27
CA PRO A 314 2.41 -18.72 26.52
C PRO A 314 2.87 -20.18 26.60
N GLY A 315 4.13 -20.39 26.99
CA GLY A 315 4.72 -21.72 27.11
C GLY A 315 5.05 -22.41 25.78
N LYS A 316 4.88 -21.75 24.63
CA LYS A 316 5.17 -22.27 23.29
C LYS A 316 6.01 -21.27 22.49
N ALA A 317 7.33 -21.28 22.70
CA ALA A 317 8.24 -20.31 22.08
C ALA A 317 8.28 -20.35 20.53
N GLU A 318 7.90 -21.48 19.93
CA GLU A 318 7.84 -21.68 18.48
C GLU A 318 6.46 -21.36 17.87
N MET A 319 5.52 -20.87 18.68
CA MET A 319 4.15 -20.60 18.24
C MET A 319 3.73 -19.17 18.57
N TYR A 320 3.06 -18.54 17.60
CA TYR A 320 2.34 -17.30 17.83
C TYR A 320 0.99 -17.31 17.12
N GLU A 321 0.07 -16.51 17.66
CA GLU A 321 -1.23 -16.26 17.11
C GLU A 321 -1.25 -14.94 16.34
N LEU A 322 -1.94 -14.95 15.21
CA LEU A 322 -2.25 -13.78 14.41
C LEU A 322 -3.72 -13.48 14.54
N HIS A 323 -4.02 -12.25 14.91
CA HIS A 323 -5.38 -11.74 15.02
C HIS A 323 -5.49 -10.41 14.31
N ALA A 324 -6.69 -10.09 13.82
CA ALA A 324 -6.95 -8.81 13.19
C ALA A 324 -6.58 -7.66 14.14
N GLY A 325 -5.99 -6.59 13.59
CA GLY A 325 -5.67 -5.40 14.37
C GLY A 325 -6.90 -4.70 14.94
N ASP A 326 -8.06 -4.91 14.32
CA ASP A 326 -9.39 -4.53 14.77
C ASP A 326 -10.18 -5.79 15.11
N ALA A 327 -10.72 -5.88 16.33
CA ALA A 327 -11.42 -7.07 16.83
C ALA A 327 -12.78 -7.28 16.15
N GLU A 328 -13.38 -6.20 15.63
CA GLU A 328 -14.67 -6.23 14.93
C GLU A 328 -14.49 -6.48 13.42
N LEU A 329 -13.25 -6.67 12.96
CA LEU A 329 -12.99 -6.95 11.56
C LEU A 329 -13.61 -8.29 11.16
N GLU A 330 -14.53 -8.21 10.20
CA GLU A 330 -15.07 -9.35 9.48
C GLU A 330 -14.65 -9.24 8.00
N LEU A 331 -13.91 -10.23 7.52
CA LEU A 331 -13.55 -10.30 6.10
C LEU A 331 -14.79 -10.65 5.28
N PRO A 332 -15.14 -9.88 4.22
CA PRO A 332 -16.19 -10.27 3.30
C PRO A 332 -15.90 -11.64 2.67
N PRO A 333 -16.93 -12.38 2.23
CA PRO A 333 -16.72 -13.62 1.49
C PRO A 333 -15.77 -13.45 0.29
N GLY A 334 -14.95 -14.47 0.06
CA GLY A 334 -14.09 -14.61 -1.11
C GLY A 334 -12.61 -14.88 -0.82
N HIS A 335 -11.70 -14.40 -1.67
CA HIS A 335 -10.33 -14.90 -1.78
C HIS A 335 -9.29 -13.99 -1.13
N TYR A 336 -8.39 -14.59 -0.35
CA TYR A 336 -7.39 -13.86 0.42
C TYR A 336 -6.05 -14.60 0.46
N VAL A 337 -5.00 -13.85 0.80
CA VAL A 337 -3.72 -14.41 1.21
C VAL A 337 -3.26 -13.79 2.52
N LEU A 338 -2.78 -14.63 3.45
CA LEU A 338 -2.02 -14.19 4.60
C LEU A 338 -0.56 -14.01 4.18
N SER A 339 -0.05 -12.78 4.23
CA SER A 339 1.35 -12.45 3.95
C SER A 339 2.17 -12.50 5.23
N LEU A 340 3.17 -13.40 5.25
CA LEU A 340 4.13 -13.59 6.32
C LEU A 340 5.55 -13.38 5.76
N GLY A 341 6.00 -12.13 5.76
CA GLY A 341 7.28 -11.76 5.16
C GLY A 341 7.36 -12.18 3.68
N PRO A 342 8.31 -13.05 3.29
CA PRO A 342 8.47 -13.48 1.90
C PRO A 342 7.43 -14.51 1.43
N GLN A 343 6.63 -15.08 2.33
CA GLN A 343 5.67 -16.12 2.01
C GLN A 343 4.24 -15.56 1.99
N ALA A 344 3.41 -16.06 1.07
CA ALA A 344 1.97 -15.83 1.10
C ALA A 344 1.23 -17.17 1.16
N TYR A 345 0.20 -17.22 2.00
CA TYR A 345 -0.62 -18.40 2.26
C TYR A 345 -2.06 -18.12 1.87
N TYR A 346 -2.64 -18.94 1.00
CA TYR A 346 -3.99 -18.72 0.49
C TYR A 346 -5.05 -19.28 1.42
N PHE A 347 -6.21 -18.61 1.47
CA PHE A 347 -7.45 -19.14 2.01
C PHE A 347 -8.66 -18.48 1.34
N GLN A 348 -9.81 -19.12 1.48
CA GLN A 348 -11.09 -18.59 1.04
C GLN A 348 -12.04 -18.45 2.23
N VAL A 349 -12.75 -17.33 2.30
CA VAL A 349 -13.91 -17.16 3.18
C VAL A 349 -15.15 -17.54 2.37
N ASP A 350 -15.94 -18.48 2.87
CA ASP A 350 -17.11 -18.99 2.19
C ASP A 350 -18.23 -17.94 2.11
N GLY A 351 -19.03 -18.03 1.05
CA GLY A 351 -20.15 -17.13 0.76
C GLY A 351 -20.08 -16.51 -0.64
N GLU A 352 -21.09 -15.70 -0.97
CA GLU A 352 -21.18 -15.01 -2.26
C GLU A 352 -20.19 -13.82 -2.32
N ILE A 353 -19.31 -13.81 -3.33
CA ILE A 353 -18.33 -12.73 -3.51
C ILE A 353 -19.06 -11.47 -4.00
N THR A 354 -19.21 -10.50 -3.11
CA THR A 354 -19.89 -9.23 -3.39
C THR A 354 -18.94 -8.02 -3.42
N ASP A 355 -17.69 -8.22 -3.00
CA ASP A 355 -16.69 -7.16 -2.94
C ASP A 355 -16.04 -6.92 -4.33
N PRO A 356 -16.21 -5.73 -4.95
CA PRO A 356 -15.61 -5.43 -6.24
C PRO A 356 -14.07 -5.45 -6.23
N ARG A 357 -13.43 -5.34 -5.05
CA ARG A 357 -11.96 -5.44 -4.93
C ARG A 357 -11.42 -6.82 -5.24
N GLN A 358 -12.28 -7.84 -5.21
CA GLN A 358 -11.96 -9.22 -5.55
C GLN A 358 -12.18 -9.58 -7.02
N CYS A 359 -12.47 -8.60 -7.86
CA CYS A 359 -12.71 -8.82 -9.28
C CYS A 359 -11.97 -7.79 -10.14
N LEU A 360 -11.27 -8.29 -11.16
CA LEU A 360 -10.60 -7.48 -12.16
C LEU A 360 -10.96 -7.89 -13.58
N GLU A 361 -11.19 -6.88 -14.40
CA GLU A 361 -11.29 -6.99 -15.85
C GLU A 361 -9.93 -6.61 -16.43
N ARG A 362 -9.31 -7.56 -17.13
CA ARG A 362 -8.07 -7.39 -17.88
C ARG A 362 -8.41 -7.22 -19.35
N VAL A 363 -7.97 -6.13 -19.96
CA VAL A 363 -8.07 -5.91 -21.41
C VAL A 363 -6.68 -5.98 -22.01
N VAL A 364 -6.45 -6.95 -22.89
CA VAL A 364 -5.23 -7.08 -23.67
C VAL A 364 -5.46 -6.41 -25.02
N ALA A 365 -4.69 -5.35 -25.29
CA ALA A 365 -4.71 -4.59 -26.54
C ALA A 365 -3.30 -4.51 -27.14
N GLY A 366 -3.18 -4.13 -28.40
CA GLY A 366 -1.88 -4.06 -29.10
C GLY A 366 -0.87 -3.08 -28.46
N ASN A 367 -1.34 -2.11 -27.66
CA ASN A 367 -0.50 -1.15 -26.93
C ASN A 367 -0.24 -1.53 -25.46
N GLY A 368 -0.75 -2.67 -24.98
CA GLY A 368 -0.48 -3.15 -23.63
C GLY A 368 -1.68 -3.80 -22.94
N THR A 369 -1.52 -4.04 -21.65
CA THR A 369 -2.52 -4.68 -20.78
C THR A 369 -3.07 -3.67 -19.79
N PHE A 370 -4.40 -3.56 -19.73
CA PHE A 370 -5.11 -2.64 -18.86
C PHE A 370 -5.95 -3.42 -17.86
N TYR A 371 -5.99 -2.95 -16.61
CA TYR A 371 -6.80 -3.54 -15.56
C TYR A 371 -7.83 -2.53 -15.05
N ALA A 372 -9.08 -2.97 -14.92
CA ALA A 372 -10.16 -2.21 -14.32
C ALA A 372 -10.88 -3.04 -13.26
N PRO A 373 -11.40 -2.44 -12.17
CA PRO A 373 -12.28 -3.15 -11.25
C PRO A 373 -13.59 -3.54 -11.96
N CYS A 374 -14.16 -4.68 -11.58
CA CYS A 374 -15.43 -5.12 -12.16
C CYS A 374 -16.59 -4.20 -11.74
N LYS A 375 -17.52 -3.93 -12.66
CA LYS A 375 -18.71 -3.10 -12.39
C LYS A 375 -19.68 -3.72 -11.39
N LYS A 376 -19.72 -5.06 -11.32
CA LYS A 376 -20.54 -5.83 -10.36
C LYS A 376 -19.74 -7.05 -9.93
N ALA A 377 -19.64 -7.31 -8.63
CA ALA A 377 -19.03 -8.54 -8.12
C ALA A 377 -19.99 -9.75 -8.16
N ARG A 378 -21.32 -9.50 -8.05
CA ARG A 378 -22.43 -10.47 -7.96
C ARG A 378 -22.58 -11.50 -9.09
N THR A 379 -21.64 -11.61 -10.02
CA THR A 379 -21.76 -12.50 -11.20
C THR A 379 -20.59 -13.47 -11.30
N TYR A 380 -19.84 -13.69 -10.21
CA TYR A 380 -18.51 -14.29 -10.26
C TYR A 380 -18.24 -15.38 -9.25
#